data_AF-A0A319D751-F1
#
_entry.id   AF-A0A319D751-F1
#
_cell.length_a   1.000
_cell.length_b   1.000
_cell.length_c   1.000
_cell.angle_alpha   90.00
_cell.angle_beta   90.00
_cell.angle_gamma   90.00
#
_symmetry.space_group_name_H-M   'P 1'
#
loop_
_entity.id
_entity.type
_entity.pdbx_description
1 polymer ?
#
loop_
_entity_poly.entity_id
_entity_poly.type
_entity_poly.pdbx_seq_one_letter_code
_entity_poly.pdbx_strand_id
1 'polypeptide(L)' 'MCYQLVERFSACRCLYFQHAVDPCEAYRQRGHSVQEKVVLVGYTCSRHSMRWSGNKARDSTLSDSGYSSIKG' A
#
# COMPACT_ATOMS: atom_id res chain seq x y z
N MET A 1 -5.19 -20.91 -17.82
CA MET A 1 -5.78 -20.10 -16.74
C MET A 1 -5.24 -18.69 -16.88
N CYS A 2 -6.12 -17.70 -17.01
CA CYS A 2 -5.71 -16.30 -17.08
C CYS A 2 -5.47 -15.76 -15.68
N TYR A 3 -4.53 -14.84 -15.56
CA TYR A 3 -4.18 -14.25 -14.28
C TYR A 3 -4.47 -12.76 -14.33
N GLN A 4 -4.88 -12.19 -13.20
CA GLN A 4 -4.92 -10.75 -13.03
C GLN A 4 -4.15 -10.39 -11.77
N LEU A 5 -3.04 -9.66 -11.94
CA LEU A 5 -2.28 -9.15 -10.82
C LEU A 5 -3.00 -7.95 -10.20
N VAL A 6 -3.22 -8.00 -8.90
CA VAL A 6 -3.82 -6.92 -8.14
C VAL A 6 -2.90 -6.54 -6.99
N GLU A 7 -2.41 -5.32 -7.04
CA GLU A 7 -1.54 -4.78 -6.01
C GLU A 7 -2.37 -4.08 -4.95
N ARG A 8 -2.15 -4.45 -3.68
CA ARG A 8 -2.86 -3.88 -2.53
C ARG A 8 -1.90 -3.53 -1.41
N PHE A 9 -2.28 -2.56 -0.59
CA PHE A 9 -1.52 -2.24 0.62
C PHE A 9 -1.67 -3.33 1.69
N SER A 10 -0.57 -3.67 2.38
CA SER A 10 -0.56 -4.78 3.34
C SER A 10 -1.49 -4.58 4.54
N ALA A 11 -1.54 -3.38 5.12
CA ALA A 11 -2.32 -3.11 6.32
C ALA A 11 -3.80 -2.81 6.02
N CYS A 12 -4.07 -1.94 5.05
CA CYS A 12 -5.42 -1.44 4.77
C CYS A 12 -6.11 -2.13 3.58
N ARG A 13 -5.41 -3.02 2.85
CA ARG A 13 -5.91 -3.75 1.67
C ARG A 13 -6.48 -2.88 0.56
N CYS A 14 -6.26 -1.57 0.62
CA CYS A 14 -6.64 -0.63 -0.44
C CYS A 14 -5.96 -1.01 -1.75
N LEU A 15 -6.66 -0.81 -2.86
CA LEU A 15 -6.10 -0.98 -4.18
C LEU A 15 -4.96 0.01 -4.38
N TYR A 16 -3.78 -0.50 -4.74
CA TYR A 16 -2.67 0.31 -5.22
C TYR A 16 -2.72 0.36 -6.75
N PHE A 17 -2.79 -0.81 -7.39
CA PHE A 17 -2.85 -0.91 -8.84
C PHE A 17 -3.56 -2.20 -9.27
N GLN A 18 -4.31 -2.13 -10.36
CA GLN A 18 -4.94 -3.30 -10.99
C GLN A 18 -4.35 -3.47 -12.38
N HIS A 19 -3.67 -4.59 -12.59
CA HIS A 19 -3.08 -4.91 -13.90
C HIS A 19 -4.16 -5.42 -14.86
N ALA A 20 -3.83 -5.36 -16.16
CA ALA A 20 -4.60 -6.05 -17.17
C ALA A 20 -4.57 -7.57 -16.92
N VAL A 21 -5.53 -8.28 -17.50
CA VAL A 21 -5.55 -9.74 -17.45
C VAL A 21 -4.44 -10.26 -18.37
N ASP A 22 -3.55 -11.09 -17.81
CA ASP A 22 -2.57 -11.85 -18.57
C ASP A 22 -3.28 -13.00 -19.28
N PRO A 23 -3.38 -12.95 -20.62
CA PRO A 23 -4.09 -13.96 -21.38
C PRO A 23 -3.27 -15.25 -21.41
N CYS A 24 -3.90 -16.39 -21.12
CA CYS A 24 -3.33 -17.70 -21.40
C CYS A 24 -3.63 -18.17 -22.83
N GLU A 25 -3.05 -19.27 -23.30
CA GLU A 25 -3.32 -19.78 -24.66
C GLU A 25 -4.80 -20.08 -24.95
N ALA A 26 -5.59 -20.41 -23.91
CA ALA A 26 -7.04 -20.61 -24.01
C ALA A 26 -7.85 -19.31 -23.89
N TYR A 27 -7.22 -18.14 -23.96
CA TYR A 27 -7.90 -16.85 -23.85
C TYR A 27 -8.95 -16.73 -24.97
N ARG A 28 -10.20 -16.43 -24.60
CA ARG A 28 -11.46 -16.48 -25.40
C ARG A 28 -12.11 -17.85 -25.62
N GLN A 29 -11.55 -18.94 -25.11
CA GLN A 29 -12.30 -20.20 -25.10
C GLN A 29 -13.37 -20.20 -24.00
N ARG A 30 -14.53 -20.80 -24.27
CA ARG A 30 -15.62 -20.91 -23.28
C ARG A 30 -15.17 -21.79 -22.11
N GLY A 31 -15.51 -21.38 -20.89
CA GLY A 31 -15.17 -22.11 -19.67
C GLY A 31 -13.83 -21.72 -19.04
N HIS A 32 -13.14 -20.70 -19.55
CA HIS A 32 -11.93 -20.19 -18.91
C HIS A 32 -12.28 -19.28 -17.71
N SER A 33 -11.61 -19.48 -16.58
CA SER A 33 -11.67 -18.59 -15.42
C SER A 33 -10.43 -17.70 -15.35
N VAL A 34 -10.66 -16.45 -14.92
CA VAL A 34 -9.59 -15.52 -14.55
C VAL A 34 -9.37 -15.68 -13.05
N GLN A 35 -8.12 -15.90 -12.64
CA GLN A 35 -7.76 -15.92 -11.23
C GLN A 35 -7.03 -14.63 -10.85
N GLU A 36 -7.54 -13.94 -9.83
CA GLU A 36 -6.85 -12.81 -9.23
C GLU A 36 -5.69 -13.30 -8.37
N LYS A 37 -4.53 -12.66 -8.54
CA LYS A 37 -3.35 -12.85 -7.71
C LYS A 37 -3.02 -11.55 -7.01
N VAL A 38 -3.23 -11.53 -5.70
CA VAL A 38 -2.99 -10.34 -4.89
C VAL A 38 -1.53 -10.28 -4.47
N VAL A 39 -0.88 -9.16 -4.74
CA VAL A 39 0.47 -8.84 -4.27
C VAL A 39 0.37 -7.67 -3.29
N LEU A 40 1.08 -7.78 -2.16
CA LEU A 40 1.08 -6.72 -1.16
C LEU A 40 2.23 -5.75 -1.43
N VAL A 41 1.89 -4.49 -1.66
CA VAL A 41 2.84 -3.42 -1.99
C VAL A 41 2.68 -2.29 -0.97
N GLY A 42 3.72 -2.08 -0.16
CA GLY A 42 3.72 -1.05 0.89
C GLY A 42 2.82 -1.33 2.09
N TYR A 43 2.87 -0.41 3.07
CA TYR A 43 2.14 -0.55 4.34
C TYR A 43 0.71 0.02 4.29
N THR A 44 0.56 1.33 4.07
CA THR A 44 -0.74 2.03 4.01
C THR A 44 -0.84 2.95 2.79
N CYS A 45 -2.06 3.12 2.26
CA CYS A 45 -2.32 4.07 1.19
C CYS A 45 -2.32 5.51 1.72
N SER A 46 -2.28 6.52 0.86
CA SER A 46 -2.28 7.94 1.27
C SER A 46 -3.46 8.36 2.17
N ARG A 47 -4.60 7.66 2.10
CA ARG A 47 -5.77 7.91 2.96
C ARG A 47 -5.65 7.28 4.36
N HIS A 48 -4.94 6.16 4.46
CA HIS A 48 -4.70 5.43 5.72
C HIS A 48 -3.29 5.63 6.27
N SER A 49 -2.46 6.35 5.53
CA SER A 49 -1.28 7.02 6.01
C SER A 49 -1.79 8.08 6.98
N MET A 50 -1.76 7.76 8.27
CA MET A 50 -1.98 8.77 9.31
C MET A 50 -0.94 9.87 9.10
N ARG A 51 -1.32 10.94 8.42
CA ARG A 51 -0.68 12.23 8.64
C ARG A 51 -1.19 12.67 10.00
N TRP A 52 -0.32 12.66 10.99
CA TRP A 52 -0.49 13.51 12.17
C TRP A 52 -0.55 14.96 11.68
N SER A 53 -1.72 15.42 11.28
CA SER A 53 -1.98 16.79 10.88
C SER A 53 -3.36 17.17 11.35
N GLY A 54 -3.40 17.67 12.60
CA GLY A 54 -4.42 18.61 13.03
C GLY A 54 -5.16 18.26 14.31
N ASN A 55 -4.52 18.38 15.48
CA ASN A 55 -5.03 19.30 16.52
C ASN A 55 -4.02 19.49 17.68
N LYS A 56 -3.18 20.52 17.60
CA LYS A 56 -3.01 21.48 18.70
C LYS A 56 -2.75 22.85 18.10
N ALA A 57 -3.76 23.71 18.25
CA ALA A 57 -3.60 25.15 18.18
C ALA A 57 -2.42 25.59 19.08
N ARG A 58 -1.67 26.59 18.59
CA ARG A 58 -0.92 27.59 19.37
C ARG A 58 -0.05 27.04 20.51
N ASP A 59 1.27 26.97 20.31
CA ASP A 59 2.18 27.77 21.14
C ASP A 59 3.58 27.84 20.51
N SER A 60 4.11 29.05 20.46
CA SER A 60 5.42 29.39 19.90
C SER A 60 6.44 29.42 21.03
N THR A 61 6.80 28.26 21.59
CA THR A 61 7.69 28.25 22.78
C THR A 61 8.68 27.09 22.76
N LEU A 62 9.91 27.39 22.32
CA LEU A 62 11.22 26.86 22.74
C LEU A 62 11.49 25.35 22.56
N SER A 63 12.43 24.94 21.71
CA SER A 63 13.89 24.83 21.99
C SER A 63 14.24 23.77 23.04
N ASP A 64 14.88 22.67 22.63
CA ASP A 64 16.33 22.46 22.87
C ASP A 64 16.77 21.07 22.38
N SER A 65 18.00 21.03 21.88
CA SER A 65 18.70 19.84 21.39
C SER A 65 19.21 19.02 22.57
N GLY A 66 19.12 17.68 22.53
CA GLY A 66 19.88 16.89 23.49
C GLY A 66 19.65 15.39 23.44
N TYR A 67 20.79 14.66 23.34
CA TYR A 67 21.03 13.30 23.80
C TYR A 67 20.92 12.15 22.76
N SER A 68 21.81 11.17 22.63
CA SER A 68 23.28 11.01 22.70
C SER A 68 23.52 9.51 22.44
N SER A 69 24.29 9.13 21.41
CA SER A 69 24.57 7.70 21.14
C SER A 69 25.67 7.18 22.07
N ILE A 70 25.30 6.30 23.01
CA ILE A 70 26.25 5.49 23.77
C ILE A 70 26.87 4.46 22.80
N LYS A 71 28.19 4.43 22.70
CA LYS A 71 28.95 3.33 22.09
C LYS A 71 29.39 2.39 23.22
N GLY A 72 29.03 1.12 23.10
CA GLY A 72 29.70 0.00 23.78
C GLY A 72 30.81 -0.56 22.91
#